data_AF-A0A1Y5HIG6-F1
#
_entry.id   AF-A0A1Y5HIG6-F1
#
_cell.length_a   1.000
_cell.length_b   1.000
_cell.length_c   1.000
_cell.angle_alpha   90.00
_cell.angle_beta   90.00
_cell.angle_gamma   90.00
#
_symmetry.space_group_name_H-M   'P 1'
#
loop_
_entity.id
_entity.type
_entity.pdbx_description
1 polymer ?
#
loop_
_entity_poly.entity_id
_entity_poly.type
_entity_poly.pdbx_seq_one_letter_code
_entity_poly.pdbx_strand_id
1 'polypeptide(L)'
;MLTLGLIINPLAGIGGSVGLKGSDGPEVVAEAFSRGAQCKSGKRARLALDVLLGIKDQIKIITCPQAMGENLVADMGFDFQLLDNISTISTSADDTCQAAQQLLDKKVDII
;
A
#
# COMPACT_ATOMS: atom_id res chain seq x y z
N MET A 1 15.15 13.60 -10.28
CA MET A 1 14.46 13.22 -9.04
C MET A 1 13.72 11.94 -9.34
N LEU A 2 13.98 10.87 -8.58
CA LEU A 2 13.34 9.57 -8.81
C LEU A 2 11.86 9.67 -8.42
N THR A 3 10.96 9.17 -9.27
CA THR A 3 9.53 9.08 -8.98
C THR A 3 9.16 7.64 -8.67
N LEU A 4 8.90 7.35 -7.40
CA LEU A 4 8.49 6.04 -6.91
C LEU A 4 6.97 5.96 -6.84
N GLY A 5 6.37 5.06 -7.59
CA GLY A 5 5.00 4.61 -7.38
C GLY A 5 4.93 3.69 -6.16
N LEU A 6 3.98 3.91 -5.26
CA LEU A 6 3.78 3.06 -4.09
C LEU A 6 2.32 2.63 -4.00
N ILE A 7 2.09 1.32 -3.88
CA ILE A 7 0.80 0.73 -3.55
C ILE A 7 0.96 -0.21 -2.37
N ILE A 8 0.26 0.08 -1.28
CA ILE A 8 0.14 -0.84 -0.15
C ILE A 8 -1.25 -1.45 -0.22
N ASN A 9 -1.35 -2.76 -0.48
CA ASN A 9 -2.60 -3.46 -0.26
C ASN A 9 -2.78 -3.70 1.26
N PRO A 10 -3.75 -3.07 1.95
CA PRO A 10 -3.87 -3.15 3.41
C PRO A 10 -4.18 -4.56 3.91
N LEU A 11 -4.78 -5.41 3.08
CA LEU A 11 -5.19 -6.78 3.41
C LEU A 11 -4.18 -7.84 2.98
N ALA A 12 -3.10 -7.46 2.29
CA ALA A 12 -2.13 -8.41 1.75
C ALA A 12 -1.53 -9.32 2.84
N GLY A 13 -1.68 -10.63 2.63
CA GLY A 13 -1.14 -11.65 3.52
C GLY A 13 -1.90 -11.85 4.84
N ILE A 14 -3.12 -11.30 4.96
CA ILE A 14 -3.90 -11.38 6.20
C ILE A 14 -4.24 -12.83 6.59
N GLY A 15 -4.72 -13.67 5.67
CA GLY A 15 -5.08 -15.05 6.00
C GLY A 15 -3.87 -15.93 6.32
N GLY A 16 -2.73 -15.70 5.65
CA GLY A 16 -1.48 -16.38 5.97
C GLY A 16 -0.99 -16.11 7.41
N SER A 17 -1.36 -14.98 8.00
CA SER A 17 -0.96 -14.63 9.38
C SER A 17 -1.63 -15.51 10.46
N VAL A 18 -2.70 -16.22 10.10
CA VAL A 18 -3.49 -17.09 10.99
C VAL A 18 -3.66 -18.50 10.40
N GLY A 19 -2.76 -18.90 9.49
CA GLY A 19 -2.71 -20.25 8.94
C GLY A 19 -3.79 -20.58 7.90
N LEU A 20 -4.48 -19.58 7.35
CA LEU A 20 -5.39 -19.78 6.22
C LEU A 20 -4.61 -19.82 4.90
N LYS A 21 -5.15 -20.55 3.92
CA LYS A 21 -4.60 -20.55 2.55
C LYS A 21 -5.00 -19.24 1.86
N GLY A 22 -4.04 -18.33 1.74
CA GLY A 22 -4.20 -17.07 0.99
C GLY A 22 -4.90 -15.97 1.79
N SER A 23 -5.31 -14.91 1.08
CA SER A 23 -6.05 -13.76 1.60
C SER A 23 -7.25 -13.40 0.71
N ASP A 24 -7.64 -14.31 -0.18
CA ASP A 24 -8.54 -14.00 -1.28
C ASP A 24 -9.98 -14.28 -0.87
N GLY A 25 -10.84 -13.28 -1.09
CA GLY A 25 -12.26 -13.36 -0.79
C GLY A 25 -12.64 -12.71 0.54
N PRO A 26 -13.81 -12.05 0.61
CA PRO A 26 -14.31 -11.42 1.84
C PRO A 26 -14.43 -12.39 3.02
N GLU A 27 -14.77 -13.65 2.77
CA GLU A 27 -14.91 -14.69 3.79
C GLU A 27 -13.57 -15.01 4.48
N VAL A 28 -12.49 -15.13 3.71
CA VAL A 28 -11.15 -15.38 4.24
C VAL A 28 -10.66 -14.20 5.07
N VAL A 29 -10.95 -12.98 4.64
CA VAL A 29 -10.61 -11.76 5.38
C VAL A 29 -11.38 -11.70 6.70
N ALA A 30 -12.70 -11.95 6.67
CA ALA A 30 -13.54 -11.97 7.86
C ALA A 30 -13.08 -13.05 8.86
N GLU A 31 -12.79 -14.26 8.37
CA GLU A 31 -12.28 -15.35 9.21
C GLU A 31 -10.87 -15.06 9.74
N ALA A 32 -10.04 -14.36 8.96
CA ALA A 32 -8.74 -13.97 9.46
C ALA A 32 -8.87 -13.01 10.65
N PHE A 33 -9.74 -12.01 10.55
CA PHE A 33 -10.03 -11.11 11.65
C PHE A 33 -10.67 -11.81 12.85
N SER A 34 -11.57 -12.78 12.64
CA SER A 34 -12.16 -13.58 13.73
C SER A 34 -11.09 -14.33 14.55
N ARG A 35 -10.00 -14.75 13.88
CA ARG A 35 -8.82 -15.38 14.48
C ARG A 35 -7.77 -14.41 15.03
N GLY A 36 -8.07 -13.11 15.06
CA GLY A 36 -7.17 -12.09 15.58
C GLY A 36 -6.05 -11.66 14.62
N ALA A 37 -6.23 -11.88 13.31
CA ALA A 37 -5.28 -11.37 12.32
C ALA A 37 -5.15 -9.84 12.41
N GLN A 38 -3.95 -9.36 12.12
CA GLN A 38 -3.64 -7.93 12.02
C GLN A 38 -3.05 -7.64 10.65
N CYS A 39 -3.39 -6.50 10.07
CA CYS A 39 -2.80 -6.05 8.82
C CYS A 39 -1.30 -5.76 9.02
N LYS A 40 -0.44 -6.44 8.25
CA LYS A 40 1.02 -6.34 8.36
C LYS A 40 1.68 -5.62 7.19
N SER A 41 0.96 -5.38 6.09
CA SER A 41 1.50 -4.81 4.87
C SER A 41 2.10 -3.42 5.08
N GLY A 42 1.43 -2.53 5.82
CA GLY A 42 1.97 -1.21 6.16
C GLY A 42 3.28 -1.26 6.95
N LYS A 43 3.43 -2.21 7.89
CA LYS A 43 4.69 -2.41 8.63
C LYS A 43 5.82 -2.90 7.72
N ARG A 44 5.51 -3.77 6.76
CA ARG A 44 6.49 -4.26 5.77
C ARG A 44 6.91 -3.16 4.80
N ALA A 45 5.95 -2.35 4.34
CA ALA A 45 6.22 -1.19 3.49
C ALA A 45 7.11 -0.17 4.21
N ARG A 46 6.86 0.10 5.50
CA ARG A 46 7.73 0.97 6.31
C ARG A 46 9.18 0.49 6.30
N LEU A 47 9.39 -0.80 6.61
CA LEU A 47 10.73 -1.38 6.64
C LEU A 47 11.46 -1.23 5.29
N ALA A 48 10.72 -1.34 4.18
CA ALA A 48 11.25 -1.13 2.83
C ALA A 48 11.54 0.35 2.51
N LEU A 49 10.77 1.29 3.04
CA LEU A 49 10.99 2.73 2.85
C LEU A 49 12.05 3.29 3.80
N ASP A 50 12.27 2.68 4.97
CA ASP A 50 13.24 3.15 5.98
C ASP A 50 14.65 3.26 5.39
N VAL A 51 15.04 2.32 4.51
CA VAL A 51 16.35 2.36 3.85
C VAL A 51 16.50 3.51 2.86
N LEU A 52 15.40 4.12 2.43
CA LEU A 52 15.38 5.26 1.50
C LEU A 52 15.41 6.62 2.21
N LEU A 53 15.28 6.67 3.54
CA LEU A 53 15.22 7.93 4.29
C LEU A 53 16.45 8.82 4.09
N GLY A 54 17.65 8.22 3.93
CA GLY A 54 18.89 8.96 3.68
C GLY A 54 18.92 9.69 2.33
N ILE A 55 18.02 9.34 1.41
CA ILE A 55 17.89 9.95 0.08
C ILE A 55 16.48 10.50 -0.17
N LYS A 56 15.69 10.73 0.89
CA LYS A 56 14.28 11.12 0.76
C LYS A 56 14.06 12.37 -0.11
N ASP A 57 14.96 13.34 -0.04
CA ASP A 57 14.85 14.60 -0.79
C ASP A 57 15.16 14.43 -2.30
N GLN A 58 15.60 13.23 -2.70
CA GLN A 58 15.85 12.85 -4.10
C GLN A 58 14.72 11.98 -4.67
N ILE A 59 13.71 11.65 -3.86
CA ILE A 59 12.59 10.77 -4.19
C ILE A 59 11.28 11.54 -4.04
N LYS A 60 10.46 11.52 -5.09
CA LYS A 60 9.06 11.90 -5.01
C LYS A 60 8.21 10.65 -5.06
N ILE A 61 7.28 10.49 -4.13
CA ILE A 61 6.37 9.33 -4.12
C ILE A 61 5.03 9.70 -4.77
N ILE A 62 4.48 8.82 -5.59
CA ILE A 62 3.08 8.88 -6.01
C ILE A 62 2.37 7.66 -5.43
N THR A 63 1.31 7.87 -4.65
CA THR A 63 0.70 6.78 -3.90
C THR A 63 -0.81 6.94 -3.72
N CYS A 64 -1.44 5.93 -3.14
CA CYS A 64 -2.86 5.89 -2.87
C CYS A 64 -3.21 6.59 -1.55
N PRO A 65 -4.45 7.06 -1.39
CA PRO A 65 -4.94 7.61 -0.13
C PRO A 65 -4.87 6.62 1.05
N GLN A 66 -4.87 7.18 2.26
CA GLN A 66 -5.04 6.49 3.53
C GLN A 66 -4.10 5.30 3.73
N ALA A 67 -4.65 4.15 4.14
CA ALA A 67 -3.90 2.94 4.46
C ALA A 67 -3.18 2.31 3.25
N MET A 68 -3.52 2.74 2.02
CA MET A 68 -2.86 2.27 0.82
C MET A 68 -1.55 2.99 0.50
N GLY A 69 -1.18 4.02 1.26
CA GLY A 69 0.12 4.67 1.11
C GLY A 69 0.28 5.98 1.87
N GLU A 70 -0.66 6.91 1.69
CA GLU A 70 -0.66 8.27 2.25
C GLU A 70 -0.21 8.32 3.71
N ASN A 71 -0.87 7.53 4.57
CA ASN A 71 -0.63 7.56 6.01
C ASN A 71 0.82 7.20 6.35
N LEU A 72 1.42 6.27 5.60
CA LEU A 72 2.79 5.83 5.82
C LEU A 72 3.78 6.89 5.32
N VAL A 73 3.63 7.37 4.09
CA VAL A 73 4.60 8.29 3.48
C VAL A 73 4.58 9.67 4.14
N ALA A 74 3.40 10.11 4.60
CA ALA A 74 3.25 11.33 5.39
C ALA A 74 3.92 11.20 6.76
N ASP A 75 3.69 10.09 7.48
CA ASP A 75 4.33 9.84 8.78
C ASP A 75 5.87 9.75 8.67
N MET A 76 6.38 9.20 7.56
CA MET A 76 7.82 9.12 7.29
C MET A 76 8.43 10.42 6.74
N GLY A 77 7.60 11.42 6.41
CA GLY A 77 8.05 12.73 5.95
C GLY A 77 8.68 12.74 4.55
N PHE A 78 8.19 11.89 3.64
CA PHE A 78 8.50 11.97 2.21
C PHE A 78 7.68 13.06 1.52
N ASP A 79 8.18 13.62 0.41
CA ASP A 79 7.36 14.37 -0.54
C ASP A 79 6.50 13.40 -1.35
N PHE A 80 5.20 13.67 -1.45
CA PHE A 80 4.29 12.76 -2.15
C PHE A 80 3.12 13.45 -2.84
N GLN A 81 2.55 12.75 -3.82
CA GLN A 81 1.32 13.10 -4.50
C GLN A 81 0.34 11.92 -4.43
N LEU A 82 -0.95 12.22 -4.24
CA LEU A 82 -1.99 11.21 -4.22
C LEU A 82 -2.51 10.89 -5.62
N LEU A 83 -2.90 9.62 -5.80
CA LEU A 83 -3.74 9.17 -6.89
C LEU A 83 -5.20 9.56 -6.62
N ASP A 84 -5.91 9.87 -7.70
CA ASP A 84 -7.31 10.28 -7.64
C ASP A 84 -8.23 9.05 -7.78
N ASN A 85 -9.47 9.18 -7.31
CA ASN A 85 -10.53 8.18 -7.50
C ASN A 85 -10.20 6.77 -6.98
N ILE A 86 -9.37 6.65 -5.94
CA ILE A 86 -9.15 5.40 -5.19
C ILE A 86 -9.99 5.45 -3.91
N SER A 87 -10.66 4.35 -3.57
CA SER A 87 -11.51 4.27 -2.37
C SER A 87 -10.72 4.53 -1.08
N THR A 88 -11.29 5.34 -0.18
CA THR A 88 -10.69 5.70 1.12
C THR A 88 -11.25 4.93 2.31
N ILE A 89 -12.35 4.18 2.12
CA ILE A 89 -13.09 3.52 3.22
C ILE A 89 -12.79 2.03 3.24
N SER A 90 -13.01 1.36 2.12
CA SER A 90 -12.86 -0.07 1.92
C SER A 90 -12.15 -0.28 0.60
N THR A 91 -11.04 -1.01 0.61
CA THR A 91 -10.21 -1.23 -0.56
C THR A 91 -10.38 -2.65 -1.07
N SER A 92 -10.29 -2.79 -2.38
CA SER A 92 -10.51 -4.04 -3.10
C SER A 92 -9.31 -4.37 -3.99
N ALA A 93 -9.36 -5.55 -4.61
CA ALA A 93 -8.41 -5.91 -5.66
C ALA A 93 -8.49 -4.92 -6.84
N ASP A 94 -9.68 -4.46 -7.19
CA ASP A 94 -9.89 -3.50 -8.28
C ASP A 94 -9.24 -2.15 -7.97
N ASP A 95 -9.33 -1.65 -6.74
CA ASP A 95 -8.62 -0.42 -6.32
C ASP A 95 -7.10 -0.56 -6.49
N THR A 96 -6.55 -1.74 -6.17
CA THR A 96 -5.11 -2.03 -6.34
C THR A 96 -4.72 -2.04 -7.82
N CYS A 97 -5.53 -2.67 -8.67
CA CYS A 97 -5.33 -2.69 -10.13
C CYS A 97 -5.46 -1.29 -10.75
N GLN A 98 -6.47 -0.52 -10.33
CA GLN A 98 -6.69 0.85 -10.79
C GLN A 98 -5.52 1.74 -10.39
N ALA A 99 -5.01 1.61 -9.16
CA ALA A 99 -3.82 2.34 -8.72
C ALA A 99 -2.59 2.01 -9.56
N ALA A 100 -2.35 0.72 -9.85
CA ALA A 100 -1.25 0.29 -10.69
C ALA A 100 -1.36 0.88 -12.10
N GLN A 101 -2.55 0.87 -12.69
CA GLN A 101 -2.79 1.49 -14.00
C GLN A 101 -2.52 3.00 -13.97
N GLN A 102 -3.01 3.72 -12.95
CA GLN A 102 -2.75 5.16 -12.84
C GLN A 102 -1.27 5.49 -12.66
N LEU A 103 -0.49 4.67 -11.94
CA LEU A 103 0.96 4.86 -11.82
C LEU A 103 1.68 4.63 -13.15
N LEU A 104 1.26 3.62 -13.91
CA LEU A 104 1.77 3.37 -15.27
C LEU A 104 1.45 4.56 -16.19
N ASP A 105 0.22 5.08 -16.16
CA ASP A 105 -0.21 6.21 -16.98
C ASP A 105 0.57 7.50 -16.63
N LYS A 106 0.88 7.69 -15.34
CA LYS A 106 1.74 8.78 -14.85
C LYS A 106 3.23 8.57 -15.15
N LYS A 107 3.64 7.41 -15.69
CA LYS A 107 5.02 7.06 -16.05
C LYS A 107 6.02 7.27 -14.92
N VAL A 108 5.68 6.76 -13.74
CA VAL A 108 6.65 6.69 -12.63
C VAL A 108 7.85 5.84 -13.03
N ASP A 109 9.01 6.08 -12.42
CA ASP A 109 10.25 5.39 -12.79
C ASP A 109 10.25 3.93 -12.32
N ILE A 110 9.56 3.65 -11.21
CA ILE A 110 9.42 2.33 -10.59
C ILE A 110 8.10 2.27 -9.80
N ILE A 111 7.46 1.10 -9.75
CA ILE A 111 6.27 0.77 -8.94
C ILE A 111 6.65 -0.36 -7.98
#